data_AF-A0A317J554-F1
#
_entry.id   AF-A0A317J554-F1
#
_cell.length_a   1.000
_cell.length_b   1.000
_cell.length_c   1.000
_cell.angle_alpha   90.00
_cell.angle_beta   90.00
_cell.angle_gamma   90.00
#
_symmetry.space_group_name_H-M   'P 1'
#
loop_
_entity.id
_entity.type
_entity.pdbx_description
1 polymer ?
#
loop_
_entity_poly.entity_id
_entity_poly.type
_entity_poly.pdbx_seq_one_letter_code
_entity_poly.pdbx_strand_id
1 'polypeptide(L)' 'MKKPVPVESASAFIDERIKELGDWRGKTLARVRALIHEADPEIVEEWKWMGTPVWSHGGIVCTGETYKNVV' A
#
# COMPACT_ATOMS: atom_id res chain seq x y z
N MET A 1 -5.43 -6.07 21.73
CA MET A 1 -4.23 -6.12 20.86
C MET A 1 -4.69 -6.45 19.45
N LYS A 2 -4.48 -5.57 18.46
CA LYS A 2 -4.82 -5.87 17.07
C LYS A 2 -3.82 -6.89 16.54
N LYS A 3 -4.30 -8.06 16.12
CA LYS A 3 -3.46 -9.08 15.47
C LYS A 3 -2.79 -8.47 14.24
N PRO A 4 -1.50 -8.70 14.00
CA PRO A 4 -0.87 -8.30 12.75
C PRO A 4 -1.60 -9.01 11.61
N VAL A 5 -2.03 -8.23 10.63
CA VAL A 5 -2.58 -8.74 9.37
C VAL A 5 -1.39 -9.41 8.66
N PRO A 6 -1.45 -10.72 8.35
CA PRO A 6 -0.35 -11.41 7.67
C PRO A 6 0.07 -10.68 6.38
N VAL A 7 1.36 -10.64 6.06
CA VAL A 7 1.90 -9.92 4.90
C VAL A 7 1.23 -10.37 3.58
N GLU A 8 0.97 -11.68 3.43
CA GLU A 8 0.22 -12.24 2.29
C GLU A 8 -1.20 -11.63 2.15
N SER A 9 -1.81 -11.21 3.26
CA SER A 9 -3.11 -10.54 3.23
C SER A 9 -3.00 -9.02 2.98
N ALA A 10 -1.92 -8.36 3.41
CA ALA A 10 -1.71 -6.94 3.13
C ALA A 10 -1.48 -6.68 1.63
N SER A 11 -0.59 -7.46 1.01
CA SER A 11 -0.33 -7.36 -0.44
C SER A 11 -1.60 -7.61 -1.27
N ALA A 12 -2.43 -8.58 -0.87
CA ALA A 12 -3.71 -8.85 -1.51
C ALA A 12 -4.73 -7.71 -1.37
N PHE A 13 -4.82 -7.07 -0.20
CA PHE A 13 -5.68 -5.89 -0.04
C PHE A 13 -5.19 -4.69 -0.86
N ILE A 14 -3.87 -4.52 -1.01
CA ILE A 14 -3.31 -3.48 -1.88
C ILE A 14 -3.62 -3.79 -3.35
N ASP A 15 -3.53 -5.05 -3.78
CA ASP A 15 -3.95 -5.48 -5.12
C ASP A 15 -5.43 -5.18 -5.39
N GLU A 16 -6.29 -5.50 -4.43
CA GLU A 16 -7.73 -5.21 -4.51
C GLU A 16 -7.98 -3.70 -4.60
N ARG A 17 -7.35 -2.90 -3.75
CA ARG A 17 -7.46 -1.43 -3.80
C ARG A 17 -7.00 -0.85 -5.13
N ILE A 18 -5.91 -1.34 -5.70
CA ILE A 18 -5.44 -0.91 -7.02
C ILE A 18 -6.51 -1.19 -8.08
N LYS A 19 -7.16 -2.36 -8.04
CA LYS A 19 -8.25 -2.72 -8.95
C LYS A 19 -9.49 -1.84 -8.74
N GLU A 20 -9.90 -1.63 -7.49
CA GLU A 20 -11.07 -0.82 -7.10
C GLU A 20 -10.98 0.63 -7.57
N LEU A 21 -9.77 1.22 -7.58
CA LEU A 21 -9.59 2.62 -7.98
C LEU A 21 -10.03 2.88 -9.43
N GLY A 22 -9.92 1.89 -10.32
CA GLY A 22 -10.47 1.88 -11.69
C GLY A 22 -9.95 2.95 -12.66
N ASP A 23 -9.23 3.96 -12.18
CA ASP A 23 -8.72 5.09 -12.96
C ASP A 23 -7.19 5.22 -12.88
N TRP A 24 -6.65 6.40 -13.23
CA TRP A 24 -5.21 6.66 -13.24
C TRP A 24 -4.56 6.45 -11.86
N ARG A 25 -5.30 6.60 -10.76
CA ARG A 25 -4.77 6.45 -9.40
C ARG A 25 -4.32 5.01 -9.14
N GLY A 26 -5.07 4.02 -9.61
CA GLY A 26 -4.70 2.60 -9.48
C GLY A 26 -3.39 2.30 -10.22
N LYS A 27 -3.26 2.80 -11.45
CA LYS A 27 -2.03 2.67 -12.25
C LYS A 27 -0.83 3.34 -11.58
N THR A 28 -1.02 4.53 -11.03
CA THR A 28 0.03 5.25 -10.31
C THR A 28 0.43 4.54 -9.03
N LEU A 29 -0.54 4.07 -8.23
CA LEU A 29 -0.26 3.33 -6.99
C LEU A 29 0.50 2.03 -7.26
N ALA A 30 0.11 1.28 -8.30
CA ALA A 30 0.84 0.08 -8.72
C ALA A 30 2.29 0.38 -9.12
N ARG A 31 2.51 1.46 -9.88
CA ARG A 31 3.86 1.90 -10.27
C ARG A 31 4.70 2.30 -9.07
N VAL A 32 4.16 3.10 -8.15
CA VAL A 32 4.87 3.54 -6.94
C VAL A 32 5.22 2.33 -6.06
N ARG A 33 4.28 1.40 -5.87
CA ARG A 33 4.52 0.16 -5.14
C ARG A 33 5.68 -0.65 -5.72
N ALA A 34 5.74 -0.79 -7.05
CA ALA A 34 6.84 -1.49 -7.70
C ALA A 34 8.19 -0.80 -7.45
N LEU A 35 8.23 0.54 -7.52
CA LEU A 35 9.44 1.32 -7.22
C LEU A 35 9.87 1.20 -5.75
N ILE A 36 8.92 1.09 -4.81
CA ILE A 36 9.24 0.89 -3.40
C ILE A 36 9.95 -0.45 -3.19
N HIS A 37 9.45 -1.53 -3.78
CA HIS A 37 10.09 -2.86 -3.73
C HIS A 37 11.43 -2.91 -4.46
N GLU A 38 11.58 -2.17 -5.56
CA GLU A 38 12.87 -2.05 -6.26
C GLU A 38 13.91 -1.33 -5.40
N ALA A 39 13.49 -0.28 -4.68
CA ALA A 39 14.37 0.50 -3.81
C ALA A 39 14.73 -0.21 -2.50
N ASP A 40 13.80 -0.99 -1.93
CA ASP A 40 13.99 -1.75 -0.70
C ASP A 40 13.29 -3.12 -0.83
N PRO A 41 14.03 -4.18 -1.21
CA PRO A 41 13.46 -5.52 -1.36
C PRO A 41 12.96 -6.17 -0.06
N GLU A 42 13.35 -5.64 1.11
CA GLU A 42 12.95 -6.15 2.42
C GLU A 42 11.77 -5.36 3.02
N ILE A 43 11.27 -4.35 2.31
CA ILE A 43 10.13 -3.53 2.73
C ILE A 43 8.89 -4.40 2.98
N VAL A 44 8.26 -4.19 4.12
CA VAL A 44 7.03 -4.90 4.50
C VAL A 44 5.83 -4.08 4.06
N GLU A 45 4.89 -4.74 3.41
CA GLU A 45 3.58 -4.16 3.12
C GLU A 45 2.62 -4.41 4.27
N GLU A 46 1.92 -3.36 4.66
CA GLU A 46 0.94 -3.38 5.74
C GLU A 46 -0.38 -2.74 5.27
N TRP A 47 -1.47 -3.18 5.90
CA TRP A 47 -2.80 -2.64 5.68
C TRP A 47 -3.32 -2.02 6.97
N LYS A 48 -3.34 -0.69 7.03
CA LYS A 48 -3.65 0.06 8.27
C LYS A 48 -4.82 1.01 8.06
N TRP A 49 -5.32 1.55 9.17
CA TRP A 49 -6.31 2.64 9.24
C TRP A 49 -7.45 2.56 8.20
N MET A 50 -8.29 1.53 8.32
CA MET A 50 -9.51 1.38 7.50
C MET A 50 -9.25 1.40 5.98
N GLY A 51 -8.08 0.93 5.54
CA GLY A 51 -7.81 0.65 4.13
C GLY A 51 -6.73 1.49 3.48
N THR A 52 -5.71 1.82 4.25
CA THR A 52 -4.54 2.58 3.80
C THR A 52 -3.37 1.61 3.59
N PRO A 53 -2.83 1.50 2.36
CA PRO A 53 -1.55 0.86 2.12
C PRO A 53 -0.45 1.57 2.93
N VAL A 54 0.39 0.80 3.62
CA VAL A 54 1.55 1.31 4.37
C VAL A 54 2.76 0.45 4.04
N TRP A 55 3.92 1.07 3.88
CA TRP A 55 5.20 0.37 3.74
C TRP A 55 6.08 0.65 4.95
N SER A 56 6.71 -0.39 5.48
CA SER A 56 7.55 -0.29 6.67
C SER A 56 8.81 -1.15 6.60
N HIS A 57 9.90 -0.64 7.18
CA HIS A 57 11.14 -1.37 7.41
C HIS A 57 11.74 -0.85 8.72
N GLY A 58 11.58 -1.62 9.81
CA GLY A 58 11.95 -1.16 11.16
C GLY A 58 11.10 0.02 11.70
N GLY A 59 10.06 0.41 10.97
CA GLY A 59 9.20 1.56 11.24
C GLY A 59 8.44 1.97 9.97
N ILE A 60 7.41 2.82 10.11
CA ILE A 60 6.64 3.29 8.94
C ILE A 60 7.52 4.19 8.08
N VAL A 61 7.67 3.84 6.81
CA VAL A 61 8.41 4.62 5.81
C VAL A 61 7.45 5.58 5.10
N CYS A 62 6.35 5.06 4.55
CA CYS A 62 5.36 5.88 3.84
C CYS A 62 3.96 5.23 3.78
N THR A 63 2.97 6.03 3.36
CA THR A 63 1.58 5.60 3.15
C THR A 63 1.18 5.78 1.67
N GLY A 64 0.27 4.93 1.19
CA GLY A 64 -0.20 4.89 -0.20
C GLY A 64 -1.61 5.45 -0.37
N GLU A 65 -1.87 6.62 0.18
CA GLU A 65 -3.18 7.26 0.10
C GLU A 65 -3.44 7.84 -1.30
N THR A 66 -4.65 7.63 -1.84
CA THR A 66 -4.96 7.94 -3.24
C THR A 66 -6.18 8.87 -3.35
N TYR A 67 -5.91 10.15 -3.57
CA TYR A 67 -6.93 11.20 -3.70
C TYR A 67 -7.07 11.65 -5.16
N LYS A 68 -8.32 11.87 -5.61
CA LYS A 68 -8.61 12.43 -6.95
C LYS A 68 -8.72 13.95 -6.91
N ASN A 69 -9.34 14.45 -5.86
CA ASN A 69 -9.42 15.86 -5.53
C ASN A 69 -8.82 16.03 -4.14
N VAL A 70 -7.94 17.00 -3.98
CA VAL A 70 -7.42 17.41 -2.68
C VAL A 70 -8.25 18.60 -2.18
N VAL A 71 -8.45 18.67 -0.87
CA VAL A 71 -9.05 19.82 -0.18
C VAL A 71 -7.99 20.82 0.23
#